data_AF-A0A2K3P176-F1
#
_entry.id   AF-A0A2K3P176-F1
#
_cell.length_a   1.000
_cell.length_b   1.000
_cell.length_c   1.000
_cell.angle_alpha   90.00
_cell.angle_beta   90.00
_cell.angle_gamma   90.00
#
_symmetry.space_group_name_H-M   'P 1'
#
loop_
_entity.id
_entity.type
_entity.pdbx_description
1 polymer ?
#
loop_
_entity_poly.entity_id
_entity_poly.type
_entity_poly.pdbx_seq_one_letter_code
_entity_poly.pdbx_strand_id
1 'polypeptide(L)'
;SLVPNQSHGKLCLGGTKFEPIIKIGQNFFRGKTRVAVDEYQQDLPNEDDDDDDVCPVECVREFTTDEEFGKILNKSKGTGSLVVVDFFRTSCGSCKYIEQGFAKLCRKSGSHDAPVIFLKHNVIDEYDEESEVAERLRIRAVPLFHFYKDGKLLEAFPTRDKERIIAAILKYSSLEAEDILS
;
A
#
# COMPACT_ATOMS: atom_id res chain seq x y z
N SER A 1 5.78 -62.12 37.27
CA SER A 1 6.93 -62.82 36.67
C SER A 1 7.40 -62.11 35.43
N LEU A 2 8.71 -62.22 35.18
CA LEU A 2 9.49 -61.79 34.01
C LEU A 2 10.14 -60.41 34.09
N VAL A 3 11.41 -60.46 33.71
CA VAL A 3 12.53 -59.53 33.94
C VAL A 3 12.89 -58.91 32.56
N PRO A 4 14.04 -58.24 32.37
CA PRO A 4 14.19 -56.92 31.77
C PRO A 4 14.55 -56.94 30.26
N ASN A 5 14.86 -55.78 29.64
CA ASN A 5 16.08 -55.71 28.85
C ASN A 5 16.62 -54.30 28.57
N GLN A 6 17.94 -54.22 28.66
CA GLN A 6 18.81 -53.10 28.37
C GLN A 6 19.18 -53.04 26.88
N SER A 7 19.72 -51.89 26.48
CA SER A 7 21.04 -51.74 25.82
C SER A 7 21.09 -51.11 24.42
N HIS A 8 21.83 -49.99 24.40
CA HIS A 8 22.98 -49.64 23.54
C HIS A 8 22.84 -49.54 22.01
N GLY A 9 23.34 -48.40 21.48
CA GLY A 9 23.95 -48.30 20.14
C GLY A 9 23.92 -46.86 19.62
N LYS A 10 24.91 -46.02 19.91
CA LYS A 10 26.17 -45.74 19.16
C LYS A 10 26.04 -44.72 18.01
N LEU A 11 26.90 -43.69 18.15
CA LEU A 11 27.41 -42.71 17.18
C LEU A 11 27.58 -43.19 15.73
N CYS A 12 27.48 -42.28 14.77
CA CYS A 12 28.59 -41.78 13.90
C CYS A 12 28.04 -40.91 12.75
N LEU A 13 28.48 -39.63 12.64
CA LEU A 13 29.47 -39.09 11.67
C LEU A 13 28.89 -38.70 10.30
N GLY A 14 29.23 -37.47 9.85
CA GLY A 14 29.23 -37.10 8.43
C GLY A 14 28.91 -35.64 8.15
N GLY A 15 29.90 -34.76 8.23
CA GLY A 15 29.85 -33.46 7.54
C GLY A 15 30.36 -33.58 6.11
N THR A 16 30.07 -32.58 5.25
CA THR A 16 31.05 -31.86 4.41
C THR A 16 30.34 -30.80 3.56
N LYS A 17 30.92 -29.58 3.57
CA LYS A 17 30.73 -28.48 2.60
C LYS A 17 31.01 -28.95 1.17
N PHE A 18 30.33 -28.39 0.17
CA PHE A 18 30.91 -28.14 -1.17
C PHE A 18 30.18 -27.00 -1.91
N GLU A 19 30.99 -26.04 -2.34
CA GLU A 19 30.94 -25.09 -3.47
C GLU A 19 32.33 -25.27 -4.16
N PRO A 20 32.72 -24.75 -5.36
CA PRO A 20 32.01 -23.94 -6.37
C PRO A 20 32.43 -24.22 -7.88
N ILE A 21 32.06 -23.28 -8.79
CA ILE A 21 32.70 -22.77 -10.04
C ILE A 21 32.44 -23.46 -11.43
N ILE A 22 32.57 -22.61 -12.46
CA ILE A 22 32.97 -22.69 -13.90
C ILE A 22 31.79 -22.69 -14.93
N LYS A 23 31.67 -21.82 -15.97
CA LYS A 23 32.64 -21.29 -16.96
C LYS A 23 32.29 -19.97 -17.67
N ILE A 24 33.38 -19.30 -18.04
CA ILE A 24 33.61 -18.18 -18.97
C ILE A 24 33.45 -18.60 -20.45
N GLY A 25 32.99 -17.67 -21.30
CA GLY A 25 33.12 -17.73 -22.78
C GLY A 25 33.36 -16.33 -23.36
N GLN A 26 34.38 -16.21 -24.22
CA GLN A 26 35.02 -14.97 -24.68
C GLN A 26 34.58 -14.50 -26.09
N ASN A 27 34.72 -13.19 -26.31
CA ASN A 27 35.22 -12.46 -27.50
C ASN A 27 34.52 -12.55 -28.87
N PHE A 28 34.08 -11.39 -29.36
CA PHE A 28 34.36 -10.96 -30.75
C PHE A 28 34.57 -9.43 -30.84
N PHE A 29 35.76 -9.03 -31.31
CA PHE A 29 36.18 -7.65 -31.58
C PHE A 29 36.61 -7.55 -33.06
N ARG A 30 36.02 -6.64 -33.84
CA ARG A 30 36.59 -5.79 -34.93
C ARG A 30 35.43 -5.16 -35.70
N GLY A 31 35.41 -3.93 -36.20
CA GLY A 31 36.38 -2.84 -36.36
C GLY A 31 35.75 -1.77 -37.27
N LYS A 32 36.16 -0.51 -37.08
CA LYS A 32 35.68 0.78 -37.66
C LYS A 32 35.56 0.88 -39.19
N THR A 33 34.67 1.77 -39.68
CA THR A 33 34.94 2.74 -40.79
C THR A 33 34.04 3.99 -40.62
N ARG A 34 34.58 5.15 -41.04
CA ARG A 34 34.15 6.57 -40.84
C ARG A 34 33.13 6.99 -41.92
N VAL A 35 32.27 8.02 -41.77
CA VAL A 35 32.48 9.46 -42.10
C VAL A 35 31.19 10.26 -41.75
N ALA A 36 31.36 11.54 -41.38
CA ALA A 36 30.38 12.58 -40.98
C ALA A 36 29.44 13.03 -42.14
N VAL A 37 28.39 13.87 -42.05
CA VAL A 37 27.99 15.09 -41.29
C VAL A 37 26.44 15.15 -41.44
N ASP A 38 25.62 15.49 -40.44
CA ASP A 38 25.04 16.83 -40.27
C ASP A 38 24.26 16.93 -38.94
N GLU A 39 24.38 18.12 -38.33
CA GLU A 39 23.71 18.57 -37.11
C GLU A 39 22.19 18.63 -37.27
N TYR A 40 21.47 18.06 -36.30
CA TYR A 40 20.27 18.67 -35.73
C TYR A 40 20.32 18.41 -34.21
N GLN A 41 20.66 19.45 -33.46
CA GLN A 41 20.56 19.52 -32.02
C GLN A 41 19.19 20.09 -31.63
N GLN A 42 18.74 19.75 -30.41
CA GLN A 42 17.54 20.20 -29.68
C GLN A 42 16.27 19.44 -30.11
N ASP A 43 15.60 18.65 -29.26
CA ASP A 43 15.35 18.84 -27.82
C ASP A 43 15.30 17.51 -27.07
N LEU A 44 15.98 17.45 -25.93
CA LEU A 44 15.74 16.45 -24.88
C LEU A 44 14.37 16.76 -24.26
N PRO A 45 13.36 15.88 -24.31
CA PRO A 45 12.27 15.94 -23.35
C PRO A 45 12.82 15.50 -22.00
N ASN A 46 12.57 16.32 -21.00
CA ASN A 46 13.01 16.19 -19.63
C ASN A 46 12.66 14.81 -19.04
N GLU A 47 13.58 14.29 -18.23
CA GLU A 47 13.30 13.25 -17.24
C GLU A 47 12.46 13.87 -16.13
N ASP A 48 11.14 14.01 -16.34
CA ASP A 48 10.15 14.29 -15.30
C ASP A 48 8.81 13.68 -15.76
N ASP A 49 8.20 12.89 -14.88
CA ASP A 49 6.91 12.18 -15.01
C ASP A 49 6.94 10.78 -15.68
N ASP A 50 7.49 9.79 -14.95
CA ASP A 50 7.14 8.37 -15.13
C ASP A 50 5.64 8.12 -14.82
N ASP A 51 4.77 8.42 -15.78
CA ASP A 51 3.41 7.92 -15.86
C ASP A 51 3.36 6.80 -16.92
N ASP A 52 3.75 5.56 -16.58
CA ASP A 52 3.34 4.34 -17.30
C ASP A 52 3.64 3.05 -16.49
N ASP A 53 2.89 2.86 -15.41
CA ASP A 53 2.55 1.52 -14.89
C ASP A 53 1.08 1.51 -14.43
N VAL A 54 0.19 1.66 -15.41
CA VAL A 54 -1.26 1.46 -15.22
C VAL A 54 -1.52 -0.04 -15.06
N CYS A 55 -1.40 -0.51 -13.82
CA CYS A 55 -2.22 -1.60 -13.33
C CYS A 55 -3.36 -0.96 -12.51
N PRO A 56 -4.60 -0.86 -13.03
CA PRO A 56 -5.72 -0.41 -12.22
C PRO A 56 -6.12 -1.55 -11.29
N VAL A 57 -5.38 -1.72 -10.21
CA VAL A 57 -5.96 -2.21 -8.98
C VAL A 57 -6.45 -0.95 -8.28
N GLU A 58 -7.75 -0.71 -8.30
CA GLU A 58 -8.33 0.25 -7.35
C GLU A 58 -8.09 -0.30 -5.95
N CYS A 59 -7.00 0.15 -5.32
CA CYS A 59 -6.61 -0.33 -4.00
C CYS A 59 -7.43 0.36 -2.89
N VAL A 60 -8.07 1.50 -3.19
CA VAL A 60 -9.05 2.14 -2.30
C VAL A 60 -10.39 1.46 -2.49
N ARG A 61 -10.88 0.79 -1.45
CA ARG A 61 -12.17 0.09 -1.54
C ARG A 61 -13.31 0.95 -1.01
N GLU A 62 -14.35 1.07 -1.80
CA GLU A 62 -15.60 1.66 -1.32
C GLU A 62 -16.42 0.65 -0.50
N PHE A 63 -17.06 1.12 0.55
CA PHE A 63 -18.07 0.35 1.29
C PHE A 63 -19.32 1.20 1.43
N THR A 64 -20.49 0.57 1.44
CA THR A 64 -21.78 1.27 1.47
C THR A 64 -22.58 1.02 2.73
N THR A 65 -22.38 -0.13 3.38
CA THR A 65 -23.17 -0.57 4.54
C THR A 65 -22.35 -0.64 5.82
N ASP A 66 -23.04 -0.52 6.94
CA ASP A 66 -22.43 -0.65 8.27
C ASP A 66 -21.87 -2.05 8.52
N GLU A 67 -22.58 -3.08 8.04
CA GLU A 67 -22.16 -4.47 8.20
C GLU A 67 -20.84 -4.74 7.46
N GLU A 68 -20.70 -4.20 6.24
CA GLU A 68 -19.46 -4.27 5.49
C GLU A 68 -18.35 -3.56 6.26
N PHE A 69 -18.60 -2.34 6.75
CA PHE A 69 -17.64 -1.59 7.54
C PHE A 69 -17.12 -2.38 8.75
N GLY A 70 -18.04 -2.96 9.54
CA GLY A 70 -17.71 -3.79 10.68
C GLY A 70 -16.90 -5.04 10.32
N LYS A 71 -17.22 -5.72 9.21
CA LYS A 71 -16.45 -6.87 8.71
C LYS A 71 -15.00 -6.49 8.39
N ILE A 72 -14.77 -5.32 7.82
CA ILE A 72 -13.43 -4.85 7.46
C ILE A 72 -12.61 -4.55 8.72
N LEU A 73 -13.19 -3.81 9.65
CA LEU A 73 -12.55 -3.50 10.94
C LEU A 73 -12.24 -4.76 11.75
N ASN A 74 -13.07 -5.79 11.65
CA ASN A 74 -12.81 -7.07 12.31
C ASN A 74 -11.70 -7.86 11.63
N LYS A 75 -11.63 -7.87 10.29
CA LYS A 75 -10.53 -8.49 9.55
C LYS A 75 -9.20 -7.80 9.83
N SER A 76 -9.18 -6.47 9.89
CA SER A 76 -7.95 -5.70 10.11
C SER A 76 -7.32 -5.94 11.48
N LYS A 77 -8.11 -6.32 12.50
CA LYS A 77 -7.59 -6.78 13.81
C LYS A 77 -6.67 -7.99 13.68
N GLY A 78 -7.01 -8.93 12.80
CA GLY A 78 -6.23 -10.16 12.61
C GLY A 78 -4.86 -9.90 11.99
N THR A 79 -4.72 -8.83 11.22
CA THR A 79 -3.48 -8.44 10.52
C THR A 79 -2.75 -7.28 11.19
N GLY A 80 -3.33 -6.64 12.21
CA GLY A 80 -2.79 -5.41 12.82
C GLY A 80 -2.80 -4.21 11.86
N SER A 81 -3.61 -4.27 10.80
CA SER A 81 -3.66 -3.25 9.75
C SER A 81 -4.30 -1.95 10.24
N LEU A 82 -3.72 -0.82 9.83
CA LEU A 82 -4.35 0.49 9.98
C LEU A 82 -5.45 0.60 8.92
N VAL A 83 -6.65 1.04 9.30
CA VAL A 83 -7.73 1.34 8.35
C VAL A 83 -7.91 2.86 8.28
N VAL A 84 -7.81 3.42 7.09
CA VAL A 84 -7.99 4.85 6.81
C VAL A 84 -9.24 5.00 5.97
N VAL A 85 -10.18 5.83 6.42
CA VAL A 85 -11.47 6.04 5.74
C VAL A 85 -11.58 7.48 5.29
N ASP A 86 -11.82 7.70 4.00
CA ASP A 86 -12.25 8.98 3.41
C ASP A 86 -13.78 9.03 3.31
N PHE A 87 -14.41 9.89 4.11
CA PHE A 87 -15.83 10.20 4.00
C PHE A 87 -16.02 11.38 3.04
N PHE A 88 -16.73 11.14 1.93
CA PHE A 88 -16.83 12.08 0.82
C PHE A 88 -18.27 12.30 0.35
N ARG A 89 -18.45 13.25 -0.57
CA ARG A 89 -19.66 13.41 -1.40
C ARG A 89 -19.24 13.63 -2.85
N THR A 90 -20.02 13.11 -3.80
CA THR A 90 -19.76 13.30 -5.25
C THR A 90 -19.85 14.78 -5.68
N SER A 91 -20.72 15.55 -5.03
CA SER A 91 -20.92 17.00 -5.23
C SER A 91 -20.00 17.88 -4.37
N CYS A 92 -18.79 17.41 -4.06
CA CYS A 92 -17.81 18.15 -3.24
C CYS A 92 -16.50 18.33 -4.01
N GLY A 93 -16.19 19.57 -4.41
CA GLY A 93 -14.98 19.87 -5.19
C GLY A 93 -13.67 19.52 -4.46
N SER A 94 -13.61 19.75 -3.14
CA SER A 94 -12.44 19.37 -2.34
C SER A 94 -12.26 17.86 -2.20
N CYS A 95 -13.35 17.10 -2.22
CA CYS A 95 -13.32 15.65 -2.14
C CYS A 95 -12.72 15.06 -3.42
N LYS A 96 -13.09 15.57 -4.60
CA LYS A 96 -12.51 15.16 -5.88
C LYS A 96 -10.99 15.39 -5.95
N TYR A 97 -10.51 16.50 -5.39
CA TYR A 97 -9.07 16.78 -5.31
C TYR A 97 -8.33 15.75 -4.43
N ILE A 98 -8.96 15.37 -3.32
CA ILE A 98 -8.40 14.40 -2.37
C ILE A 98 -8.43 12.97 -2.92
N GLU A 99 -9.49 12.57 -3.61
CA GLU A 99 -9.68 11.21 -4.14
C GLU A 99 -8.46 10.74 -4.96
N GLN A 100 -7.96 11.59 -5.84
CA GLN A 100 -6.76 11.29 -6.65
C GLN A 100 -5.51 11.11 -5.77
N GLY A 101 -5.31 12.00 -4.78
CA GLY A 101 -4.19 11.90 -3.85
C GLY A 101 -4.28 10.65 -2.99
N PHE A 102 -5.48 10.31 -2.53
CA PHE A 102 -5.73 9.14 -1.70
C PHE A 102 -5.48 7.83 -2.44
N ALA A 103 -5.86 7.74 -3.72
CA ALA A 103 -5.51 6.61 -4.57
C ALA A 103 -4.00 6.47 -4.77
N LYS A 104 -3.26 7.58 -4.97
CA LYS A 104 -1.79 7.56 -5.06
C LYS A 104 -1.16 7.07 -3.75
N LEU A 105 -1.60 7.58 -2.60
CA LEU A 105 -1.14 7.14 -1.28
C LEU A 105 -1.37 5.65 -1.05
N CYS A 106 -2.54 5.17 -1.45
CA CYS A 106 -2.89 3.77 -1.35
C CYS A 106 -1.96 2.86 -2.16
N ARG A 107 -1.60 3.25 -3.39
CA ARG A 107 -0.66 2.49 -4.23
C ARG A 107 0.74 2.44 -3.61
N LYS A 108 1.24 3.58 -3.11
CA LYS A 108 2.55 3.66 -2.45
C LYS A 108 2.61 2.85 -1.15
N SER A 109 1.50 2.78 -0.42
CA SER A 109 1.43 2.02 0.83
C SER A 109 1.33 0.49 0.63
N GLY A 110 1.09 0.02 -0.60
CA GLY A 110 0.85 -1.38 -0.92
C GLY A 110 2.11 -2.24 -1.10
N SER A 111 3.30 -1.65 -1.05
CA SER A 111 4.59 -2.34 -1.29
C SER A 111 5.25 -2.97 -0.06
N HIS A 112 4.67 -2.84 1.15
CA HIS A 112 5.34 -3.21 2.41
C HIS A 112 4.52 -4.14 3.34
N ASP A 113 5.23 -4.79 4.27
CA ASP A 113 4.74 -5.82 5.21
C ASP A 113 3.73 -5.35 6.28
N ALA A 114 3.44 -4.04 6.36
CA ALA A 114 2.44 -3.46 7.28
C ALA A 114 1.25 -2.90 6.48
N PRO A 115 0.14 -3.64 6.34
CA PRO A 115 -0.91 -3.24 5.41
C PRO A 115 -1.72 -2.07 5.97
N VAL A 116 -1.70 -0.93 5.29
CA VAL A 116 -2.71 0.12 5.46
C VAL A 116 -3.87 -0.19 4.51
N ILE A 117 -5.09 -0.23 5.04
CA ILE A 117 -6.31 -0.47 4.29
C ILE A 117 -6.97 0.89 4.03
N PHE A 118 -7.10 1.24 2.75
CA PHE A 118 -7.72 2.49 2.31
C PHE A 118 -9.17 2.24 1.94
N LEU A 119 -10.07 2.97 2.58
CA LEU A 119 -11.50 2.91 2.33
C LEU A 119 -12.06 4.27 1.95
N LYS A 120 -13.13 4.27 1.17
CA LYS A 120 -13.95 5.45 0.97
C LYS A 120 -15.43 5.14 1.24
N HIS A 121 -16.17 6.16 1.65
CA HIS A 121 -17.62 6.06 1.85
C HIS A 121 -18.31 7.36 1.45
N ASN A 122 -19.25 7.26 0.51
CA ASN A 122 -20.12 8.38 0.19
C ASN A 122 -21.12 8.56 1.34
N VAL A 123 -21.13 9.74 1.97
CA VAL A 123 -22.04 10.03 3.09
C VAL A 123 -23.48 10.29 2.63
N ILE A 124 -23.72 10.26 1.32
CA ILE A 124 -25.03 10.32 0.70
C ILE A 124 -25.30 9.00 -0.01
N ASP A 125 -26.48 8.42 0.22
CA ASP A 125 -26.91 7.18 -0.41
C ASP A 125 -27.49 7.38 -1.83
N GLU A 126 -28.07 6.33 -2.41
CA GLU A 126 -28.65 6.38 -3.76
C GLU A 126 -29.93 7.22 -3.88
N TYR A 127 -30.54 7.59 -2.76
CA TYR A 127 -31.76 8.39 -2.67
C TYR A 127 -31.50 9.86 -2.28
N ASP A 128 -30.23 10.29 -2.34
CA ASP A 128 -29.78 11.61 -1.91
C ASP A 128 -29.98 11.90 -0.40
N GLU A 129 -30.09 10.87 0.44
CA GLU A 129 -30.24 10.96 1.91
C GLU A 129 -28.92 10.70 2.66
N GLU A 130 -28.82 11.09 3.95
CA GLU A 130 -27.64 10.79 4.78
C GLU A 130 -27.52 9.28 4.99
N SER A 131 -26.38 8.69 4.62
CA SER A 131 -26.21 7.23 4.70
C SER A 131 -26.24 6.73 6.15
N GLU A 132 -26.65 5.47 6.35
CA GLU A 132 -26.72 4.85 7.69
C GLU A 132 -25.38 4.92 8.46
N VAL A 133 -24.27 4.79 7.74
CA VAL A 133 -22.92 4.87 8.33
C VAL A 133 -22.63 6.31 8.75
N ALA A 134 -22.94 7.28 7.89
CA ALA A 134 -22.73 8.70 8.17
C ALA A 134 -23.57 9.17 9.35
N GLU A 135 -24.83 8.77 9.43
CA GLU A 135 -25.72 9.07 10.55
C GLU A 135 -25.19 8.48 11.86
N ARG A 136 -24.86 7.18 11.88
CA ARG A 136 -24.35 6.48 13.07
C ARG A 136 -23.04 7.07 13.57
N LEU A 137 -22.12 7.41 12.67
CA LEU A 137 -20.83 8.03 13.00
C LEU A 137 -20.93 9.56 13.20
N ARG A 138 -22.11 10.15 12.98
CA ARG A 138 -22.38 11.60 13.10
C ARG A 138 -21.47 12.44 12.22
N ILE A 139 -21.31 12.05 10.96
CA ILE A 139 -20.46 12.77 10.00
C ILE A 139 -21.17 14.06 9.57
N ARG A 140 -20.55 15.22 9.86
CA ARG A 140 -21.15 16.55 9.61
C ARG A 140 -20.43 17.39 8.56
N ALA A 141 -19.22 17.01 8.17
CA ALA A 141 -18.41 17.73 7.21
C ALA A 141 -17.57 16.75 6.38
N VAL A 142 -17.31 17.09 5.12
CA VAL A 142 -16.47 16.31 4.19
C VAL A 142 -15.52 17.24 3.42
N PRO A 143 -14.35 16.75 2.97
CA PRO A 143 -13.77 15.44 3.26
C PRO A 143 -13.40 15.29 4.75
N LEU A 144 -13.64 14.11 5.30
CA LEU A 144 -13.34 13.76 6.68
C LEU A 144 -12.62 12.43 6.73
N PHE A 145 -11.50 12.41 7.43
CA PHE A 145 -10.69 11.22 7.59
C PHE A 145 -10.92 10.58 8.95
N HIS A 146 -11.02 9.27 8.99
CA HIS A 146 -10.95 8.48 10.22
C HIS A 146 -9.83 7.45 10.12
N PHE A 147 -9.15 7.24 11.24
CA PHE A 147 -8.03 6.32 11.38
C PHE A 147 -8.39 5.27 12.44
N TYR A 148 -8.43 4.00 12.07
CA TYR A 148 -8.77 2.91 12.96
C TYR A 148 -7.66 1.88 13.07
N LYS A 149 -7.40 1.40 14.30
CA LYS A 149 -6.51 0.27 14.58
C LYS A 149 -7.17 -0.62 15.63
N ASP A 150 -7.07 -1.93 15.45
CA ASP A 150 -7.70 -2.91 16.34
C ASP A 150 -9.22 -2.68 16.53
N GLY A 151 -9.88 -2.17 15.49
CA GLY A 151 -11.29 -1.80 15.48
C GLY A 151 -11.67 -0.60 16.36
N LYS A 152 -10.69 0.17 16.84
CA LYS A 152 -10.90 1.40 17.60
C LYS A 152 -10.54 2.62 16.77
N LEU A 153 -11.35 3.67 16.87
CA LEU A 153 -11.05 4.97 16.28
C LEU A 153 -9.89 5.62 17.07
N LEU A 154 -8.80 5.94 16.37
CA LEU A 154 -7.62 6.59 16.94
C LEU A 154 -7.66 8.10 16.76
N GLU A 155 -8.01 8.56 15.56
CA GLU A 155 -8.04 9.97 15.21
C GLU A 155 -9.07 10.23 14.11
N ALA A 156 -9.65 11.43 14.11
CA ALA A 156 -10.60 11.89 13.12
C ALA A 156 -10.46 13.39 12.89
N PHE A 157 -10.37 13.83 11.62
CA PHE A 157 -10.35 15.26 11.30
C PHE A 157 -10.77 15.56 9.86
N PRO A 158 -11.46 16.69 9.62
CA PRO A 158 -11.70 17.19 8.28
C PRO A 158 -10.40 17.77 7.71
N THR A 159 -10.05 17.39 6.48
CA THR A 159 -8.88 17.96 5.81
C THR A 159 -8.93 17.80 4.29
N ARG A 160 -8.38 18.77 3.57
CA ARG A 160 -8.00 18.66 2.15
C ARG A 160 -6.48 18.69 1.92
N ASP A 161 -5.73 18.76 3.01
CA ASP A 161 -4.27 18.79 3.07
C ASP A 161 -3.76 17.34 3.10
N LYS A 162 -2.92 16.97 2.13
CA LYS A 162 -2.43 15.60 1.92
C LYS A 162 -1.37 15.26 2.95
N GLU A 163 -0.53 16.23 3.29
CA GLU A 163 0.56 16.13 4.24
C GLU A 163 0.02 15.77 5.63
N ARG A 164 -1.14 16.34 6.02
CA ARG A 164 -1.82 15.98 7.26
C ARG A 164 -2.31 14.53 7.27
N ILE A 165 -2.80 14.02 6.14
CA ILE A 165 -3.24 12.61 6.02
C ILE A 165 -2.01 11.70 6.15
N ILE A 166 -0.93 12.00 5.44
CA ILE A 166 0.34 11.24 5.48
C ILE A 166 0.90 11.23 6.90
N ALA A 167 0.96 12.38 7.56
CA ALA A 167 1.45 12.49 8.94
C ALA A 167 0.65 11.61 9.90
N ALA A 168 -0.67 11.53 9.75
CA ALA A 168 -1.50 10.65 10.55
C ALA A 168 -1.30 9.17 10.20
N ILE A 169 -1.09 8.82 8.92
CA ILE A 169 -0.73 7.45 8.53
C ILE A 169 0.57 7.06 9.20
N LEU A 170 1.65 7.83 9.03
CA LEU A 170 2.97 7.55 9.62
C LEU A 170 2.93 7.48 11.15
N LYS A 171 2.08 8.28 11.80
CA LYS A 171 1.89 8.25 13.25
C LYS A 171 1.29 6.93 13.76
N TYR A 172 0.49 6.23 12.95
CA TYR A 172 -0.29 5.05 13.38
C TYR A 172 0.01 3.77 12.59
N SER A 173 0.80 3.87 11.52
CA SER A 173 1.41 2.76 10.81
C SER A 173 2.82 2.52 11.32
N SER A 174 3.38 1.37 10.99
CA SER A 174 4.81 1.07 11.22
C SER A 174 5.63 1.37 9.96
N LEU A 175 5.20 2.35 9.14
CA LEU A 175 5.86 2.73 7.89
C LEU A 175 6.83 3.89 8.12
N GLU A 176 7.94 3.91 7.39
CA GLU A 176 8.87 5.03 7.39
C GLU A 176 8.42 6.08 6.35
N ALA A 177 8.79 7.35 6.55
CA ALA A 177 8.32 8.45 5.71
C ALA A 177 8.75 8.33 4.24
N GLU A 178 9.88 7.67 3.99
CA GLU A 178 10.48 7.44 2.68
C GLU A 178 9.57 6.58 1.78
N ASP A 179 8.77 5.68 2.36
CA ASP A 179 7.90 4.74 1.62
C ASP A 179 6.59 5.38 1.12
N ILE A 180 6.18 6.52 1.69
CA ILE A 180 4.93 7.22 1.35
C ILE A 180 5.20 8.46 0.48
N LEU A 181 6.36 9.10 0.67
CA LEU A 181 6.71 10.37 0.03
C LEU A 181 7.51 10.24 -1.26
N SER A 182 8.18 9.11 -1.51
CA SER A 182 8.81 8.78 -2.81
C SER A 182 7.74 8.51 -3.85
#